data_AF-S4PGL8-F1
#
_entry.id   AF-S4PGL8-F1
#
_cell.length_a   1.000
_cell.length_b   1.000
_cell.length_c   1.000
_cell.angle_alpha   90.00
_cell.angle_beta   90.00
_cell.angle_gamma   90.00
#
_symmetry.space_group_name_H-M   'P 1'
#
loop_
_entity.id
_entity.type
_entity.pdbx_description
1 polymer ?
#
loop_
_entity_poly.entity_id
_entity_poly.type
_entity_poly.pdbx_seq_one_letter_code
_entity_poly.pdbx_strand_id
1 'polypeptide(L)'
;GIKAARSPHTGVWVDDNKIAAIGIHASRYVTTHGISLNCDNDLSWFEHIDPCGIEDKGVTSLTRETGVMCTTDKMMPIFLKNFEKVFGCNTEQLETNLQKEILDSLYSKLLVDAM
;
A
#
# COMPACT_ATOMS: atom_id res chain seq x y z
N GLY A 1 -12.26 -16.73 -0.22
CA GLY A 1 -11.46 -15.50 -0.14
C GLY A 1 -11.23 -14.94 -1.52
N ILE A 2 -10.83 -13.67 -1.63
CA ILE A 2 -10.53 -13.00 -2.90
C ILE A 2 -9.33 -13.69 -3.56
N LYS A 3 -9.42 -13.98 -4.86
CA LYS A 3 -8.27 -14.47 -5.65
C LYS A 3 -7.58 -13.28 -6.28
N ALA A 4 -6.45 -12.89 -5.71
CA ALA A 4 -5.64 -11.79 -6.22
C ALA A 4 -4.29 -12.28 -6.72
N ALA A 5 -3.74 -11.62 -7.74
CA ALA A 5 -2.49 -12.01 -8.38
C ALA A 5 -1.65 -10.80 -8.81
N ARG A 6 -0.40 -11.07 -9.22
CA ARG A 6 0.42 -10.14 -9.97
C ARG A 6 -0.06 -10.11 -11.42
N SER A 7 0.11 -8.98 -12.09
CA SER A 7 -0.08 -8.84 -13.53
C SER A 7 1.19 -8.24 -14.16
N PRO A 8 1.27 -8.08 -15.49
CA PRO A 8 2.34 -7.31 -16.13
C PRO A 8 2.46 -5.85 -15.64
N HIS A 9 1.44 -5.32 -14.99
CA HIS A 9 1.42 -3.96 -14.44
C HIS A 9 1.59 -3.98 -12.92
N THR A 10 2.37 -3.03 -12.40
CA THR A 10 2.64 -2.90 -10.97
C THR A 10 1.37 -2.82 -10.13
N GLY A 11 1.35 -3.57 -9.05
CA GLY A 11 0.22 -3.66 -8.11
C GLY A 11 -0.26 -5.09 -7.89
N VAL A 12 -1.37 -5.20 -7.18
CA VAL A 12 -2.09 -6.45 -6.94
C VAL A 12 -3.46 -6.33 -7.61
N TRP A 13 -3.88 -7.39 -8.27
CA TRP A 13 -5.02 -7.38 -9.20
C TRP A 13 -6.02 -8.49 -8.89
N VAL A 14 -7.30 -8.18 -9.03
CA VAL A 14 -8.42 -9.13 -9.04
C VAL A 14 -9.04 -9.01 -10.43
N ASP A 15 -8.83 -10.03 -11.25
CA ASP A 15 -9.06 -9.96 -12.70
C ASP A 15 -8.40 -8.70 -13.28
N ASP A 16 -9.16 -7.82 -13.96
CA ASP A 16 -8.66 -6.56 -14.53
C ASP A 16 -8.77 -5.34 -13.59
N ASN A 17 -9.10 -5.55 -12.31
CA ASN A 17 -9.24 -4.49 -11.33
C ASN A 17 -8.07 -4.46 -10.34
N LYS A 18 -7.38 -3.31 -10.24
CA LYS A 18 -6.31 -3.11 -9.25
C LYS A 18 -6.91 -2.97 -7.85
N ILE A 19 -6.50 -3.83 -6.93
CA ILE A 19 -6.91 -3.76 -5.51
C ILE A 19 -5.83 -3.13 -4.62
N ALA A 20 -4.56 -3.20 -5.03
CA ALA A 20 -3.48 -2.52 -4.34
C ALA A 20 -2.49 -1.88 -5.31
N ALA A 21 -2.13 -0.63 -5.05
CA ALA A 21 -1.05 0.07 -5.71
C ALA A 21 0.26 -0.13 -4.94
N ILE A 22 1.38 -0.19 -5.67
CA ILE A 22 2.72 -0.31 -5.11
C ILE A 22 3.57 0.77 -5.76
N GLY A 23 4.13 1.64 -4.94
CA GLY A 23 5.05 2.70 -5.37
C GLY A 23 6.14 2.80 -4.33
N ILE A 24 7.34 2.34 -4.67
CA ILE A 24 8.48 2.32 -3.76
C ILE A 24 9.59 3.20 -4.32
N HIS A 25 10.27 3.90 -3.43
CA HIS A 25 11.54 4.55 -3.72
C HIS A 25 12.60 3.91 -2.83
N ALA A 26 13.80 3.68 -3.34
CA ALA A 26 14.90 3.10 -2.58
C ALA A 26 16.15 3.98 -2.74
N SER A 27 16.68 4.44 -1.61
CA SER A 27 17.90 5.24 -1.58
C SER A 27 18.63 4.98 -0.27
N ARG A 28 19.97 4.95 -0.31
CA ARG A 28 20.82 4.71 0.86
C ARG A 28 20.41 3.47 1.68
N TYR A 29 20.04 2.39 1.00
CA TYR A 29 19.57 1.14 1.60
C TYR A 29 18.25 1.23 2.40
N VAL A 30 17.49 2.31 2.23
CA VAL A 30 16.18 2.51 2.87
C VAL A 30 15.10 2.65 1.79
N THR A 31 13.98 1.94 1.98
CA THR A 31 12.79 2.08 1.12
C THR A 31 11.79 3.06 1.72
N THR A 32 11.24 3.96 0.89
CA THR A 32 10.20 4.95 1.24
C THR A 32 8.96 4.82 0.34
N HIS A 33 7.89 5.54 0.69
CA HIS A 33 6.52 5.39 0.15
C HIS A 33 5.89 4.06 0.59
N GLY A 34 5.71 3.09 -0.31
CA GLY A 34 5.25 1.75 0.04
C GLY A 34 4.10 1.27 -0.82
N ILE A 35 2.98 0.98 -0.16
CA ILE A 35 1.82 0.35 -0.79
C ILE A 35 0.54 1.08 -0.37
N SER A 36 -0.49 0.96 -1.20
CA SER A 36 -1.85 1.38 -0.89
C SER A 36 -2.79 0.23 -1.20
N LEU A 37 -3.47 -0.33 -0.19
CA LEU A 37 -4.46 -1.39 -0.32
C LEU A 37 -5.85 -0.81 -0.17
N ASN A 38 -6.67 -0.92 -1.22
CA ASN A 38 -8.04 -0.43 -1.19
C ASN A 38 -8.90 -1.32 -0.26
N CYS A 39 -9.26 -0.78 0.89
CA CYS A 39 -9.98 -1.48 1.94
C CYS A 39 -11.49 -1.23 1.81
N ASP A 40 -11.95 -0.07 2.24
CA ASP A 40 -13.34 0.41 2.20
C ASP A 40 -13.45 1.83 1.62
N ASN A 41 -12.41 2.32 0.96
CA ASN A 41 -12.40 3.65 0.35
C ASN A 41 -13.44 3.79 -0.77
N ASP A 42 -13.93 5.01 -0.93
CA ASP A 42 -14.78 5.38 -2.06
C ASP A 42 -13.98 5.34 -3.36
N LEU A 43 -14.38 4.45 -4.27
CA LEU A 43 -13.70 4.23 -5.53
C LEU A 43 -14.06 5.27 -6.60
N SER A 44 -15.12 6.08 -6.39
CA SER A 44 -15.52 7.12 -7.35
C SER A 44 -14.43 8.18 -7.55
N TRP A 45 -13.55 8.38 -6.56
CA TRP A 45 -12.40 9.27 -6.70
C TRP A 45 -11.43 8.87 -7.81
N PHE A 46 -11.38 7.58 -8.18
CA PHE A 46 -10.56 7.13 -9.29
C PHE A 46 -11.11 7.54 -10.66
N GLU A 47 -12.38 7.93 -10.75
CA GLU A 47 -12.99 8.46 -11.99
C GLU A 47 -12.49 9.87 -12.33
N HIS A 48 -11.87 10.56 -11.36
CA HIS A 48 -11.33 11.91 -11.54
C HIS A 48 -9.86 11.96 -11.97
N ILE A 49 -9.21 10.80 -12.10
CA ILE A 49 -7.82 10.67 -12.52
C ILE A 49 -7.71 9.59 -13.60
N ASP A 50 -6.58 9.55 -14.31
CA ASP A 50 -6.16 8.33 -14.99
C ASP A 50 -5.20 7.56 -14.06
N PRO A 51 -5.69 6.58 -13.27
CA PRO A 51 -4.90 5.99 -12.21
C PRO A 51 -3.90 4.94 -12.69
N CYS A 52 -4.10 4.43 -13.90
CA CYS A 52 -3.34 3.31 -14.42
C CYS A 52 -2.62 3.66 -15.71
N GLY A 53 -3.06 4.66 -16.48
CA GLY A 53 -2.55 4.93 -17.81
C GLY A 53 -2.72 3.75 -18.77
N ILE A 54 -3.66 2.85 -18.45
CA ILE A 54 -3.84 1.56 -19.12
C ILE A 54 -5.32 1.42 -19.44
N GLU A 55 -5.61 1.28 -20.74
CA GLU A 55 -6.96 1.01 -21.24
C GLU A 55 -7.49 -0.32 -20.68
N ASP A 56 -8.81 -0.38 -20.49
CA ASP A 56 -9.56 -1.56 -20.03
C ASP A 56 -9.19 -2.09 -18.62
N LYS A 57 -8.56 -1.27 -17.76
CA LYS A 57 -8.27 -1.63 -16.36
C LYS A 57 -8.97 -0.75 -15.36
N GLY A 58 -9.59 -1.40 -14.39
CA GLY A 58 -10.32 -0.73 -13.32
C GLY A 58 -9.61 -0.78 -11.97
N VAL A 59 -10.34 -0.38 -10.94
CA VAL A 59 -9.94 -0.45 -9.54
C VAL A 59 -11.03 -1.12 -8.71
N THR A 60 -10.62 -1.81 -7.66
CA THR A 60 -11.55 -2.43 -6.71
C THR A 60 -11.06 -2.28 -5.27
N SER A 61 -11.84 -2.73 -4.30
CA SER A 61 -11.52 -2.73 -2.88
C SER A 61 -11.91 -4.06 -2.23
N LEU A 62 -11.33 -4.37 -1.07
CA LEU A 62 -11.69 -5.56 -0.29
C LEU A 62 -13.19 -5.58 0.02
N THR A 63 -13.77 -4.42 0.35
CA THR A 63 -15.19 -4.29 0.63
C THR A 63 -16.04 -4.60 -0.59
N ARG A 64 -15.66 -4.09 -1.78
CA ARG A 64 -16.37 -4.36 -3.03
C ARG A 64 -16.33 -5.83 -3.42
N GLU A 65 -15.16 -6.46 -3.31
CA GLU A 65 -14.94 -7.86 -3.71
C GLU A 65 -15.55 -8.88 -2.74
N THR A 66 -15.63 -8.55 -1.45
CA THR A 66 -16.19 -9.48 -0.44
C THR A 66 -17.66 -9.23 -0.11
N GLY A 67 -18.18 -8.03 -0.37
CA GLY A 67 -19.48 -7.57 0.13
C GLY A 67 -19.49 -7.32 1.65
N VAL A 68 -18.35 -7.34 2.31
CA VAL A 68 -18.19 -7.15 3.76
C VAL A 68 -17.38 -5.88 4.01
N MET A 69 -17.78 -5.08 5.00
CA MET A 69 -17.05 -3.86 5.37
C MET A 69 -15.65 -4.17 5.94
N CYS A 70 -14.64 -4.00 5.09
CA CYS A 70 -13.22 -4.21 5.38
C CYS A 70 -12.53 -2.87 5.63
N THR A 71 -12.71 -2.28 6.81
CA THR A 71 -12.02 -1.03 7.17
C THR A 71 -10.51 -1.25 7.35
N THR A 72 -9.73 -0.19 7.20
CA THR A 72 -8.27 -0.22 7.45
C THR A 72 -7.93 -0.77 8.84
N ASP A 73 -8.66 -0.37 9.89
CA ASP A 73 -8.46 -0.87 11.26
C ASP A 73 -8.66 -2.37 11.38
N LYS A 74 -9.66 -2.93 10.68
CA LYS A 74 -9.91 -4.37 10.67
C LYS A 74 -8.83 -5.13 9.90
N MET A 75 -8.31 -4.51 8.84
CA MET A 75 -7.35 -5.15 7.93
C MET A 75 -5.90 -5.03 8.42
N MET A 76 -5.56 -4.01 9.19
CA MET A 76 -4.19 -3.74 9.66
C MET A 76 -3.55 -4.94 10.39
N PRO A 77 -4.21 -5.62 11.35
CA PRO A 77 -3.61 -6.78 12.03
C PRO A 77 -3.31 -7.94 11.06
N ILE A 78 -4.17 -8.13 10.06
CA ILE A 78 -3.99 -9.18 9.04
C ILE A 78 -2.84 -8.80 8.13
N PHE A 79 -2.74 -7.53 7.76
CA PHE A 79 -1.66 -7.01 6.94
C PHE A 79 -0.30 -7.20 7.63
N LEU A 80 -0.16 -6.74 8.88
CA LEU A 80 1.08 -6.86 9.66
C LEU A 80 1.51 -8.32 9.84
N LYS A 81 0.59 -9.20 10.21
CA LYS A 81 0.86 -10.65 10.33
C LYS A 81 1.42 -11.26 9.03
N ASN A 82 0.89 -10.85 7.87
CA ASN A 82 1.40 -11.32 6.59
C ASN A 82 2.73 -10.67 6.22
N PHE A 83 2.93 -9.40 6.57
CA PHE A 83 4.19 -8.69 6.37
C PHE A 83 5.33 -9.36 7.15
N GLU A 84 5.13 -9.60 8.45
CA GLU A 84 6.06 -10.33 9.32
C GLU A 84 6.44 -11.69 8.74
N LYS A 85 5.44 -12.46 8.30
CA LYS A 85 5.65 -13.78 7.70
C LYS A 85 6.45 -13.72 6.39
N VAL A 86 6.17 -12.76 5.52
CA VAL A 86 6.81 -12.64 4.19
C VAL A 86 8.25 -12.16 4.32
N PHE A 87 8.50 -11.20 5.21
CA PHE A 87 9.82 -10.58 5.38
C PHE A 87 10.67 -11.20 6.49
N GLY A 88 10.11 -12.12 7.30
CA GLY A 88 10.82 -12.72 8.41
C GLY A 88 11.21 -11.69 9.48
N CYS A 89 10.30 -10.75 9.76
CA CYS A 89 10.51 -9.68 10.74
C CYS A 89 9.38 -9.63 11.78
N ASN A 90 9.54 -8.79 12.80
CA ASN A 90 8.50 -8.45 13.75
C ASN A 90 8.05 -7.01 13.54
N THR A 91 6.78 -6.72 13.78
CA THR A 91 6.21 -5.37 13.75
C THR A 91 5.94 -4.89 15.17
N GLU A 92 6.25 -3.62 15.42
CA GLU A 92 6.07 -2.99 16.74
C GLU A 92 5.33 -1.66 16.57
N GLN A 93 4.39 -1.40 17.48
CA GLN A 93 3.74 -0.10 17.58
C GLN A 93 4.69 0.85 18.29
N LEU A 94 5.08 1.94 17.61
CA LEU A 94 5.93 2.98 18.19
C LEU A 94 5.07 4.14 18.68
N GLU A 95 5.54 4.84 19.71
CA GLU A 95 4.96 6.13 20.13
C GLU A 95 5.06 7.16 19.00
N THR A 96 4.02 7.99 18.82
CA THR A 96 3.89 8.89 17.65
C THR A 96 5.04 9.89 17.55
N ASN A 97 5.54 10.41 18.68
CA ASN A 97 6.70 11.30 18.71
C ASN A 97 7.96 10.60 18.19
N LEU A 98 8.18 9.34 18.60
CA LEU A 98 9.31 8.55 18.13
C LEU A 98 9.19 8.23 16.63
N GLN A 99 7.98 7.90 16.15
CA GLN A 99 7.74 7.72 14.71
C GLN A 99 8.14 8.96 13.91
N LYS A 100 7.74 10.14 14.40
CA LYS A 100 8.05 11.41 13.76
C LYS A 100 9.56 11.68 13.75
N GLU A 101 10.25 11.49 14.87
CA GLU A 101 11.70 11.66 14.96
C GLU A 101 12.46 10.75 13.97
N ILE A 102 12.03 9.50 13.85
CA ILE A 102 12.60 8.54 12.89
C ILE A 102 12.38 9.03 11.46
N LEU A 103 11.14 9.40 11.10
CA LEU A 103 10.80 9.86 9.76
C LEU A 103 11.56 11.14 9.40
N ASP A 104 11.59 12.14 10.28
CA ASP A 104 12.29 13.40 10.06
C ASP A 104 13.80 13.17 9.87
N SER A 105 14.40 12.26 10.65
CA SER A 105 15.80 11.85 10.50
C SER A 105 16.07 11.15 9.17
N LEU A 106 15.18 10.25 8.75
CA LEU A 106 15.28 9.54 7.47
C LEU A 106 15.16 10.51 6.29
N TYR A 107 14.13 11.36 6.27
CA TYR A 107 13.93 12.34 5.21
C TYR A 107 15.07 13.35 5.14
N SER A 108 15.58 13.83 6.27
CA SER A 108 16.74 14.72 6.29
C SER A 108 17.96 14.07 5.64
N LYS A 109 18.27 12.82 5.99
CA LYS A 109 19.40 12.07 5.39
C LYS A 109 19.20 11.74 3.91
N LEU A 110 17.95 11.53 3.49
CA LEU A 110 17.62 11.20 2.10
C LEU A 110 17.59 12.44 1.19
N LEU A 111 17.23 13.61 1.72
CA LEU A 111 17.06 14.86 0.96
C LEU A 111 18.31 15.76 0.96
N VAL A 112 19.07 15.82 2.06
CA VAL A 112 20.20 16.76 2.20
C VAL A 112 21.42 16.33 1.38
N ASP A 113 21.63 15.04 1.19
CA ASP A 113 22.78 14.52 0.45
C ASP A 113 22.48 14.25 -1.04
N ALA A 114 21.33 14.74 -1.56
CA ALA A 114 20.96 14.71 -2.97
C ALA A 114 21.22 16.06 -3.69
N MET A 115 21.80 17.03 -2.97
CA MET A 115 22.28 18.32 -3.50
C MET A 115 23.81 18.40 -3.47
#